data_AF-A0A517Y088-F1
#
_entry.id   AF-A0A517Y088-F1
#
_cell.length_a   1.000
_cell.length_b   1.000
_cell.length_c   1.000
_cell.angle_alpha   90.00
_cell.angle_beta   90.00
_cell.angle_gamma   90.00
#
_symmetry.space_group_name_H-M   'P 1'
#
loop_
_entity.id
_entity.type
_entity.pdbx_description
1 polymer ?
#
loop_
_entity_poly.entity_id
_entity_poly.type
_entity_poly.pdbx_seq_one_letter_code
_entity_poly.pdbx_strand_id
1 'polypeptide(L)'
;MTIPELLARHPWMEEPMRTYYRALPEMLAELGGEGRYVVVRGSETFGTWDTYGDGLQYGLGQFEPGTFLVQRIDAKLLDPLAEVFGTVPAAEAAPCPA
;
A
#
# COMPACT_ATOMS: atom_id res chain seq x y z
N MET A 1 15.95 -9.06 -4.39
CA MET A 1 15.61 -8.54 -3.06
C MET A 1 14.17 -8.95 -2.79
N THR A 2 13.94 -9.74 -1.75
CA THR A 2 12.61 -10.26 -1.41
C THR A 2 11.86 -9.30 -0.48
N ILE A 3 10.53 -9.34 -0.46
CA ILE A 3 9.71 -8.54 0.47
C ILE A 3 10.10 -8.77 1.95
N PRO A 4 10.32 -10.01 2.44
CA PRO A 4 10.72 -10.19 3.84
C PRO A 4 12.08 -9.56 4.18
N GLU A 5 13.06 -9.57 3.26
CA GLU A 5 14.33 -8.87 3.47
C GLU A 5 14.16 -7.35 3.54
N LEU A 6 13.24 -6.79 2.75
CA LEU A 6 12.94 -5.36 2.76
C LEU A 6 12.35 -4.94 4.11
N LEU A 7 11.38 -5.71 4.61
CA LEU A 7 10.75 -5.48 5.92
C LEU A 7 11.74 -5.62 7.07
N ALA A 8 12.64 -6.61 7.01
CA ALA A 8 13.69 -6.78 8.01
C ALA A 8 14.66 -5.58 8.07
N ARG A 9 14.90 -4.90 6.95
CA ARG A 9 15.74 -3.69 6.88
C ARG A 9 14.99 -2.42 7.27
N HIS A 10 13.67 -2.40 7.09
CA HIS A 10 12.83 -1.24 7.25
C HIS A 10 11.54 -1.61 8.00
N PRO A 11 11.61 -1.80 9.32
CA PRO A 11 10.46 -2.26 10.12
C PRO A 11 9.28 -1.26 10.08
N TRP A 12 9.55 0.01 9.82
CA TRP A 12 8.53 1.05 9.64
C TRP A 12 7.64 0.82 8.41
N MET A 13 8.05 -0.03 7.46
CA MET A 13 7.29 -0.35 6.24
C MET A 13 6.29 -1.49 6.45
N GLU A 14 6.41 -2.26 7.54
CA GLU A 14 5.56 -3.45 7.76
C GLU A 14 4.08 -3.07 7.85
N GLU A 15 3.77 -2.02 8.61
CA GLU A 15 2.40 -1.54 8.78
C GLU A 15 1.79 -1.00 7.47
N PRO A 16 2.42 -0.04 6.75
CA PRO A 16 1.88 0.41 5.47
C PRO A 16 1.83 -0.68 4.40
N MET A 17 2.76 -1.66 4.39
CA MET A 17 2.65 -2.81 3.48
C MET A 17 1.46 -3.71 3.82
N ARG A 18 1.17 -3.95 5.10
CA ARG A 18 -0.02 -4.71 5.53
C ARG A 18 -1.31 -3.99 5.13
N THR A 19 -1.37 -2.67 5.33
CA THR A 19 -2.51 -1.83 4.93
C THR A 19 -2.73 -1.88 3.42
N TYR A 20 -1.65 -1.70 2.65
CA TYR A 20 -1.67 -1.83 1.20
C TYR A 20 -2.21 -3.20 0.78
N TYR A 21 -1.71 -4.29 1.36
CA TYR A 21 -2.16 -5.65 1.06
C TYR A 21 -3.66 -5.88 1.31
N ARG A 22 -4.20 -5.31 2.40
CA ARG A 22 -5.64 -5.39 2.72
C ARG A 22 -6.51 -4.59 1.75
N ALA A 23 -6.05 -3.39 1.38
CA ALA A 23 -6.80 -2.49 0.50
C ALA A 23 -6.67 -2.85 -0.99
N LEU A 24 -5.62 -3.59 -1.37
CA LEU A 24 -5.34 -3.98 -2.75
C LEU A 24 -6.50 -4.70 -3.47
N PRO A 25 -7.13 -5.75 -2.92
CA PRO A 25 -8.24 -6.42 -3.61
C PRO A 25 -9.43 -5.48 -3.84
N GLU A 26 -9.73 -4.57 -2.91
CA GLU A 26 -10.78 -3.56 -3.10
C GLU A 26 -10.40 -2.54 -4.16
N MET A 27 -9.15 -2.07 -4.18
CA MET A 27 -8.64 -1.16 -5.21
C MET A 27 -8.64 -1.79 -6.61
N LEU A 28 -8.37 -3.09 -6.70
CA LEU A 28 -8.46 -3.82 -7.97
C LEU A 28 -9.92 -4.01 -8.41
N ALA A 29 -10.83 -4.30 -7.47
CA ALA A 29 -12.24 -4.55 -7.75
C ALA A 29 -13.03 -3.27 -8.08
N GLU A 30 -12.86 -2.20 -7.30
CA GLU A 30 -13.66 -0.97 -7.39
C GLU A 30 -13.08 0.06 -8.35
N LEU A 31 -11.76 0.28 -8.32
CA LEU A 31 -11.13 1.36 -9.09
C LEU A 31 -10.63 0.91 -10.46
N GLY A 32 -10.67 -0.39 -10.77
CA GLY A 32 -10.00 -0.95 -11.95
C GLY A 32 -8.53 -0.52 -12.02
N GLY A 33 -7.91 -0.35 -10.84
CA GLY A 33 -6.69 0.44 -10.65
C GLY A 33 -5.40 -0.24 -11.12
N GLU A 34 -5.48 -1.24 -12.00
CA GLU A 34 -4.30 -1.95 -12.49
C GLU A 34 -3.35 -0.95 -13.19
N GLY A 35 -2.15 -0.78 -12.64
CA GLY A 35 -1.15 0.16 -13.14
C GLY A 35 -1.15 1.55 -12.46
N ARG A 36 -2.10 1.85 -11.56
CA ARG A 36 -2.09 3.07 -10.74
C ARG A 36 -1.17 2.94 -9.53
N TYR A 37 -0.92 4.03 -8.85
CA TYR A 37 -0.09 4.12 -7.66
C TYR A 37 -0.94 4.58 -6.47
N VAL A 38 -0.71 4.01 -5.31
CA VAL A 38 -1.33 4.42 -4.04
C VAL A 38 -0.24 4.83 -3.07
N VAL A 39 -0.53 5.84 -2.26
CA VAL A 39 0.33 6.29 -1.18
C VAL A 39 -0.24 5.70 0.10
N VAL A 40 0.56 4.98 0.85
CA VAL A 40 0.14 4.32 2.09
C VAL A 40 1.04 4.78 3.22
N ARG A 41 0.46 5.13 4.36
CA ARG A 41 1.17 5.59 5.54
C ARG A 41 0.58 4.92 6.77
N GLY A 42 1.38 4.16 7.49
CA GLY A 42 0.93 3.40 8.65
C GLY A 42 -0.30 2.54 8.32
N SER A 43 -1.43 2.85 8.94
CA SER A 43 -2.69 2.13 8.78
C SER A 43 -3.67 2.73 7.76
N GLU A 44 -3.25 3.75 7.00
CA GLU A 44 -4.11 4.50 6.08
C GLU A 44 -3.58 4.54 4.64
N THR A 45 -4.50 4.44 3.67
CA THR A 45 -4.23 4.65 2.24
C THR A 45 -4.75 6.02 1.81
N PHE A 46 -3.90 6.78 1.16
CA PHE A 46 -4.20 8.10 0.63
C PHE A 46 -4.30 7.98 -0.88
N GLY A 47 -5.49 8.19 -1.44
CA GLY A 47 -5.74 8.38 -2.87
C GLY A 47 -5.21 7.30 -3.83
N THR A 48 -5.42 7.51 -5.12
CA THR A 48 -4.76 6.75 -6.18
C THR A 48 -4.36 7.71 -7.30
N TRP A 49 -3.18 7.50 -7.88
CA TRP A 49 -2.62 8.33 -8.94
C TRP A 49 -2.25 7.49 -10.16
N ASP A 50 -2.31 8.06 -11.34
CA ASP A 50 -1.93 7.36 -12.57
C ASP A 50 -0.41 7.26 -12.76
N THR A 51 0.39 8.09 -12.08
CA THR A 51 1.86 8.06 -12.17
C THR A 51 2.54 8.01 -10.81
N TYR A 52 3.70 7.35 -10.77
CA TYR A 52 4.54 7.28 -9.57
C TYR A 52 4.98 8.68 -9.09
N GLY A 53 5.29 9.57 -10.02
CA GLY A 53 5.73 10.93 -9.72
C GLY A 53 4.66 11.76 -9.02
N ASP A 54 3.39 11.56 -9.36
CA ASP A 54 2.26 12.24 -8.71
C ASP A 54 2.08 11.76 -7.26
N GLY A 55 2.05 10.43 -7.06
CA GLY A 55 1.96 9.86 -5.72
C GLY A 55 3.16 10.23 -4.84
N LEU A 56 4.37 10.24 -5.42
CA LEU A 56 5.58 10.66 -4.72
C LEU A 56 5.56 12.16 -4.37
N GLN A 57 5.16 13.03 -5.30
CA GLN A 57 5.04 14.47 -5.02
C GLN A 57 4.02 14.73 -3.92
N TYR A 58 2.87 14.06 -3.96
CA TYR A 58 1.88 14.14 -2.90
C TYR A 58 2.45 13.67 -1.56
N GLY A 59 3.12 12.51 -1.56
CA GLY A 59 3.73 11.94 -0.36
C GLY A 59 4.80 12.86 0.24
N LEU A 60 5.69 13.43 -0.58
CA LEU A 60 6.71 14.38 -0.14
C LEU A 60 6.14 15.74 0.28
N GLY A 61 4.99 16.12 -0.28
CA GLY A 61 4.30 17.37 0.04
C GLY A 61 3.44 17.29 1.30
N GLN A 62 2.97 16.10 1.67
CA GLN A 62 2.09 15.87 2.83
C GLN A 62 2.77 15.17 4.00
N PHE A 63 3.81 14.37 3.74
CA PHE A 63 4.42 13.50 4.74
C PHE A 63 5.94 13.62 4.74
N GLU A 64 6.55 13.23 5.86
CA GLU A 64 8.00 13.20 6.00
C GLU A 64 8.60 12.05 5.17
N PRO A 65 9.77 12.26 4.54
CA PRO A 65 10.45 11.21 3.79
C PRO A 65 10.75 10.01 4.70
N GLY A 66 10.40 8.81 4.23
CA GLY A 66 10.56 7.57 5.00
C GLY A 66 9.42 7.25 5.96
N THR A 67 8.29 7.98 5.91
CA THR A 67 7.07 7.63 6.68
C THR A 67 5.93 7.10 5.81
N PHE A 68 6.03 7.23 4.49
CA PHE A 68 5.03 6.80 3.52
C PHE A 68 5.62 5.84 2.48
N LEU A 69 4.76 5.03 1.88
CA LEU A 69 5.05 4.06 0.83
C LEU A 69 4.28 4.45 -0.42
N VAL A 70 4.94 4.55 -1.56
CA VAL A 70 4.26 4.67 -2.86
C VAL A 70 4.35 3.34 -3.56
N GLN A 71 3.22 2.66 -3.74
CA GLN A 71 3.20 1.33 -4.32
C GLN A 71 2.24 1.26 -5.50
N ARG A 72 2.69 0.64 -6.59
CA ARG A 72 1.85 0.42 -7.77
C ARG A 72 0.81 -0.64 -7.47
N ILE A 73 -0.47 -0.37 -7.69
CA ILE A 73 -1.57 -1.33 -7.61
C ILE A 73 -1.42 -2.31 -8.78
N ASP A 74 -1.13 -3.56 -8.45
CA ASP A 74 -0.91 -4.63 -9.42
C ASP A 74 -1.29 -5.97 -8.80
N ALA A 75 -2.11 -6.76 -9.49
CA ALA A 75 -2.52 -8.07 -8.99
C ALA A 75 -1.32 -9.02 -8.79
N LYS A 76 -0.21 -8.80 -9.51
CA LYS A 76 1.02 -9.59 -9.36
C LYS A 76 1.68 -9.41 -7.99
N LEU A 77 1.33 -8.34 -7.25
CA LEU A 77 1.83 -8.12 -5.90
C LEU A 77 1.05 -8.89 -4.84
N LEU A 78 -0.16 -9.40 -5.14
CA LEU A 78 -0.92 -10.24 -4.20
C LEU A 78 -0.15 -11.50 -3.82
N ASP A 79 0.40 -12.21 -4.81
CA ASP A 79 1.11 -13.48 -4.62
C ASP A 79 2.28 -13.37 -3.62
N PRO A 80 3.28 -12.48 -3.83
CA PRO A 80 4.40 -12.35 -2.91
C PRO A 80 4.00 -11.73 -1.56
N LEU A 81 2.96 -10.90 -1.52
CA LEU A 81 2.46 -10.34 -0.25
C LEU A 81 1.68 -11.38 0.56
N ALA A 82 0.96 -12.30 -0.10
CA ALA A 82 0.27 -13.40 0.56
C ALA A 82 1.24 -14.38 1.21
N GLU A 83 2.41 -14.60 0.60
CA GLU A 83 3.48 -15.42 1.20
C GLU A 83 4.03 -14.80 2.50
N VAL A 84 4.05 -13.46 2.59
CA VAL A 84 4.60 -12.72 3.75
C VAL A 84 3.56 -12.48 4.84
N PHE A 85 2.38 -11.99 4.46
CA PHE A 85 1.34 -11.56 5.39
C PHE A 85 0.25 -12.63 5.64
N GLY A 86 0.27 -13.73 4.88
CA GLY A 86 -0.73 -14.81 4.98
C GLY A 86 -2.01 -14.48 4.21
N THR A 87 -3.15 -15.03 4.65
CA THR A 87 -4.45 -14.80 3.99
C THR A 87 -4.93 -13.38 4.23
N VAL A 88 -5.30 -12.64 3.17
CA VAL A 88 -5.95 -11.32 3.28
C VAL A 88 -7.19 -11.47 4.19
N PRO A 89 -7.25 -10.83 5.36
CA PRO A 89 -8.54 -10.62 5.99
C PRO A 89 -9.27 -9.64 5.07
N ALA A 90 -10.34 -10.11 4.43
CA ALA A 90 -11.26 -9.26 3.68
C ALA A 90 -11.49 -7.99 4.48
N ALA A 91 -11.22 -6.86 3.84
CA ALA A 91 -11.22 -5.52 4.42
C ALA A 91 -12.30 -5.34 5.49
N GLU A 92 -11.91 -5.45 6.76
CA GLU A 92 -12.60 -4.71 7.80
C GLU A 92 -12.16 -3.27 7.60
N ALA A 93 -13.03 -2.55 6.89
CA ALA A 93 -13.03 -1.11 6.73
C ALA A 93 -12.40 -0.43 7.94
N ALA A 94 -11.37 0.38 7.70
CA ALA A 94 -10.95 1.35 8.69
C ALA A 94 -12.20 2.14 9.11
N PRO A 95 -12.60 2.14 10.40
CA PRO A 95 -13.69 2.98 10.84
C PRO A 95 -13.24 4.43 10.65
N CYS A 96 -13.89 5.16 9.75
CA CYS A 96 -13.87 6.62 9.76
C CYS A 96 -14.20 7.07 11.20
N PRO A 97 -13.33 7.82 11.90
CA PRO A 97 -13.76 8.44 13.15
C PRO A 97 -14.82 9.49 12.81
N ALA A 98 -15.97 9.39 13.48
CA ALA A 98 -17.17 10.21 13.35
C ALA A 98 -16.99 11.66 13.83
#